data_AF-A0A368AM76-F1
#
_entry.id   AF-A0A368AM76-F1
#
_cell.length_a   1.000
_cell.length_b   1.000
_cell.length_c   1.000
_cell.angle_alpha   90.00
_cell.angle_beta   90.00
_cell.angle_gamma   90.00
#
_symmetry.space_group_name_H-M   'P 1'
#
loop_
_entity.id
_entity.type
_entity.pdbx_description
1 polymer ?
#
loop_
_entity_poly.entity_id
_entity_poly.type
_entity_poly.pdbx_seq_one_letter_code
_entity_poly.pdbx_strand_id
1 'polypeptide(L)'
;MSSLPVPQHSPDAEHRFFVFDAMDGDHYYFKSAAERDQYAEYMIGNYMDDGWDESVEQVMAGELTHLARQTNRVERPPAEELDAEGCDREGRHWRQGWAYYCDYELLPLVAPVEAARPDAGEAVTRQLASAATQRYALHCYTEALAQQTRAVIAGGIDVNTARRLRGAWETALLQRLQAPLASLEKVAPAGEVPA
;
A
#
# COMPACT_ATOMS: atom_id res chain seq x y z
N MET A 1 10.45 25.49 9.14
CA MET A 1 9.04 25.10 8.91
C MET A 1 9.01 24.35 7.60
N SER A 2 8.76 23.03 7.62
CA SER A 2 8.56 22.29 6.37
C SER A 2 7.31 22.82 5.70
N SER A 3 7.37 23.07 4.39
CA SER A 3 6.19 23.43 3.60
C SER A 3 5.16 22.30 3.66
N LEU A 4 3.87 22.66 3.68
CA LEU A 4 2.81 21.67 3.52
C LEU A 4 2.93 20.98 2.16
N PRO A 5 2.62 19.67 2.06
CA PRO A 5 2.58 18.99 0.79
C PRO A 5 1.44 19.55 -0.07
N VAL A 6 1.68 19.64 -1.38
CA VAL A 6 0.66 20.09 -2.34
C VAL A 6 -0.22 18.90 -2.71
N PRO A 7 -1.53 18.93 -2.42
CA PRO A 7 -2.41 17.82 -2.75
C PRO A 7 -2.77 17.79 -4.23
N GLN A 8 -3.17 16.61 -4.71
CA GLN A 8 -3.92 16.45 -5.95
C GLN A 8 -5.41 16.25 -5.68
N HIS A 9 -6.26 16.58 -6.67
CA HIS A 9 -7.72 16.38 -6.60
C HIS A 9 -8.21 15.18 -7.42
N SER A 10 -7.30 14.43 -8.03
CA SER A 10 -7.63 13.17 -8.71
C SER A 10 -6.59 12.12 -8.36
N PRO A 11 -7.00 10.88 -8.11
CA PRO A 11 -6.07 9.82 -7.74
C PRO A 11 -5.39 9.22 -8.97
N ASP A 12 -4.16 8.77 -8.78
CA ASP A 12 -3.42 7.94 -9.71
C ASP A 12 -2.54 6.93 -8.96
N ALA A 13 -1.77 6.12 -9.68
CA ALA A 13 -0.91 5.10 -9.08
C ALA A 13 0.16 5.67 -8.12
N GLU A 14 0.65 6.89 -8.40
CA GLU A 14 1.60 7.59 -7.54
C GLU A 14 0.86 8.27 -6.38
N HIS A 15 -0.29 8.89 -6.62
CA HIS A 15 -1.08 9.68 -5.68
C HIS A 15 -2.28 8.88 -5.17
N ARG A 16 -2.00 7.85 -4.38
CA ARG A 16 -3.03 6.93 -3.87
C ARG A 16 -3.35 7.11 -2.39
N PHE A 17 -2.53 7.82 -1.63
CA PHE A 17 -2.82 8.12 -0.23
C PHE A 17 -3.77 9.30 -0.18
N PHE A 18 -4.90 9.18 0.52
CA PHE A 18 -5.91 10.22 0.54
C PHE A 18 -6.23 10.72 1.94
N VAL A 19 -6.64 11.99 2.02
CA VAL A 19 -7.46 12.56 3.10
C VAL A 19 -8.77 13.02 2.46
N PHE A 20 -9.88 12.75 3.13
CA PHE A 20 -11.21 13.20 2.76
C PHE A 20 -11.80 14.00 3.92
N ASP A 21 -12.34 15.17 3.59
CA ASP A 21 -13.13 15.97 4.50
C ASP A 21 -14.61 15.88 4.10
N ALA A 22 -15.44 15.35 4.98
CA ALA A 22 -16.87 15.21 4.71
C ALA A 22 -17.62 16.54 4.64
N MET A 23 -17.12 17.59 5.29
CA MET A 23 -17.76 18.91 5.30
C MET A 23 -17.52 19.65 3.99
N ASP A 24 -16.29 19.61 3.49
CA ASP A 24 -15.93 20.21 2.20
C ASP A 24 -16.33 19.30 1.03
N GLY A 25 -16.46 17.99 1.27
CA GLY A 25 -16.75 16.98 0.25
C GLY A 25 -15.55 16.62 -0.63
N ASP A 26 -14.37 17.13 -0.30
CA ASP A 26 -13.17 17.02 -1.12
C ASP A 26 -12.28 15.85 -0.72
N HIS A 27 -11.72 15.18 -1.74
CA HIS A 27 -10.64 14.23 -1.59
C HIS A 27 -9.32 14.86 -2.03
N TYR A 28 -8.30 14.72 -1.19
CA TYR A 28 -6.94 15.19 -1.42
C TYR A 28 -6.00 13.99 -1.50
N TYR A 29 -5.21 13.90 -2.56
CA TYR A 29 -4.35 12.76 -2.86
C TYR A 29 -2.86 13.09 -2.82
N PHE A 30 -2.05 12.15 -2.31
CA PHE A 30 -0.63 12.33 -1.99
C PHE A 30 0.21 11.12 -2.38
N LYS A 31 1.53 11.32 -2.56
CA LYS A 31 2.46 10.28 -2.99
C LYS A 31 2.83 9.30 -1.88
N SER A 32 2.68 9.73 -0.63
CA SER A 32 3.05 8.93 0.54
C SER A 32 2.08 9.10 1.70
N ALA A 33 2.05 8.09 2.57
CA ALA A 33 1.37 8.16 3.86
C ALA A 33 1.83 9.36 4.69
N ALA A 34 3.13 9.68 4.67
CA ALA A 34 3.68 10.79 5.45
C ALA A 34 3.18 12.17 4.99
N GLU A 35 3.11 12.40 3.66
CA GLU A 35 2.52 13.64 3.12
C GLU A 35 1.03 13.75 3.47
N ARG A 36 0.31 12.64 3.35
CA ARG A 36 -1.10 12.51 3.70
C ARG A 36 -1.35 12.79 5.18
N ASP A 37 -0.54 12.24 6.07
CA ASP A 37 -0.63 12.45 7.52
C ASP A 37 -0.30 13.91 7.89
N GLN A 38 0.74 14.50 7.29
CA GLN A 38 1.08 15.92 7.51
C GLN A 38 -0.06 16.85 7.08
N TYR A 39 -0.72 16.56 5.96
CA TYR A 39 -1.87 17.35 5.50
C TYR A 39 -3.11 17.13 6.36
N ALA A 40 -3.34 15.91 6.86
CA ALA A 40 -4.42 15.62 7.79
C ALA A 40 -4.27 16.42 9.10
N GLU A 41 -3.05 16.50 9.65
CA GLU A 41 -2.77 17.31 10.85
C GLU A 41 -3.08 18.79 10.62
N TYR A 42 -2.70 19.33 9.45
CA TYR A 42 -3.03 20.69 9.07
C TYR A 42 -4.55 20.91 8.99
N MET A 43 -5.27 20.00 8.35
CA MET A 43 -6.73 20.06 8.21
C MET A 43 -7.44 20.00 9.56
N ILE A 44 -7.08 19.03 10.42
CA ILE A 44 -7.59 18.91 11.78
C ILE A 44 -7.32 20.19 12.60
N GLY A 45 -6.14 20.80 12.42
CA GLY A 45 -5.80 22.07 13.06
C GLY A 45 -6.77 23.20 12.72
N ASN A 46 -7.26 23.27 11.48
CA ASN A 46 -8.23 24.29 11.07
C ASN A 46 -9.57 24.17 11.81
N TYR A 47 -9.99 22.94 12.17
CA TYR A 47 -11.18 22.67 12.97
C TYR A 47 -11.02 23.01 14.46
N MET A 48 -9.80 23.33 14.91
CA MET A 48 -9.49 23.63 16.31
C MET A 48 -9.18 25.11 16.56
N ASP A 49 -9.12 25.95 15.51
CA ASP A 49 -8.62 27.33 15.60
C ASP A 49 -9.69 28.33 16.10
N ASP A 50 -10.88 28.39 15.48
CA ASP A 50 -11.95 29.37 15.82
C ASP A 50 -13.12 28.78 16.62
N GLY A 51 -12.84 27.72 17.38
CA GLY A 51 -13.81 26.94 18.14
C GLY A 51 -13.72 25.45 17.80
N TRP A 52 -14.07 24.60 18.76
CA TRP A 52 -14.12 23.16 18.51
C TRP A 52 -15.33 22.83 17.65
N ASP A 53 -15.09 22.36 16.44
CA ASP A 53 -16.11 21.80 15.56
C ASP A 53 -16.01 20.27 15.56
N GLU A 54 -17.08 19.61 16.00
CA GLU A 54 -17.19 18.14 16.12
C GLU A 54 -17.13 17.44 14.76
N SER A 55 -17.35 18.16 13.64
CA SER A 55 -17.21 17.60 12.29
C SER A 55 -15.79 17.15 11.96
N VAL A 56 -14.78 17.55 12.75
CA VAL A 56 -13.40 17.02 12.68
C VAL A 56 -13.35 15.49 12.75
N GLU A 57 -14.32 14.84 13.42
CA GLU A 57 -14.44 13.37 13.50
C GLU A 57 -14.80 12.72 12.15
N GLN A 58 -15.17 13.51 11.14
CA GLN A 58 -15.51 13.06 9.80
C GLN A 58 -14.33 13.19 8.81
N VAL A 59 -13.17 13.65 9.26
CA VAL A 59 -11.94 13.63 8.47
C VAL A 59 -11.44 12.17 8.39
N MET A 60 -11.37 11.64 7.17
CA MET A 60 -10.97 10.26 6.91
C MET A 60 -9.67 10.20 6.12
N ALA A 61 -8.82 9.25 6.44
CA ALA A 61 -7.54 9.05 5.78
C ALA A 61 -7.38 7.59 5.35
N GLY A 62 -6.78 7.36 4.17
CA GLY A 62 -6.59 6.01 3.67
C GLY A 62 -5.64 5.89 2.49
N GLU A 63 -5.64 4.72 1.88
CA GLU A 63 -4.92 4.41 0.64
C GLU A 63 -5.92 3.81 -0.36
N LEU A 64 -5.99 4.39 -1.55
CA LEU A 64 -6.79 3.89 -2.65
C LEU A 64 -6.13 2.67 -3.28
N THR A 65 -6.88 1.58 -3.33
CA THR A 65 -6.42 0.32 -3.93
C THR A 65 -7.05 0.07 -5.29
N HIS A 66 -8.26 0.57 -5.54
CA HIS A 66 -9.03 0.31 -6.75
C HIS A 66 -9.75 1.57 -7.23
N LEU A 67 -9.97 1.66 -8.54
CA LEU A 67 -10.85 2.65 -9.17
C LEU A 67 -11.79 1.96 -10.13
N ALA A 68 -13.02 2.46 -10.22
CA ALA A 68 -13.95 2.03 -11.25
C ALA A 68 -13.42 2.48 -12.62
N ARG A 69 -13.27 1.55 -13.55
CA ARG A 69 -12.82 1.82 -14.92
C ARG A 69 -13.76 1.19 -15.93
N GLN A 70 -13.86 1.82 -17.10
CA GLN A 70 -14.60 1.26 -18.23
C GLN A 70 -13.96 -0.06 -18.67
N THR A 71 -14.79 -1.10 -18.78
CA THR A 71 -14.42 -2.40 -19.33
C THR A 71 -15.38 -2.77 -20.46
N ASN A 72 -15.00 -3.74 -21.29
CA ASN A 72 -15.86 -4.31 -22.34
C ASN A 72 -16.53 -3.26 -23.24
N ARG A 73 -15.78 -2.20 -23.61
CA ARG A 73 -16.33 -1.13 -24.43
C ARG A 73 -16.64 -1.63 -25.85
N VAL A 74 -17.89 -1.48 -26.26
CA VAL A 74 -18.39 -1.80 -27.60
C VAL A 74 -18.86 -0.51 -28.23
N GLU A 75 -18.22 -0.10 -29.33
CA GLU A 75 -18.65 1.08 -30.10
C GLU A 75 -19.96 0.81 -30.83
N ARG A 76 -20.73 1.88 -31.04
CA ARG A 76 -21.96 1.82 -31.83
C ARG A 76 -21.65 1.46 -33.28
N PRO A 77 -22.32 0.43 -33.84
CA PRO A 77 -22.25 0.14 -35.26
C PRO A 77 -22.75 1.31 -36.12
N PRO A 78 -22.31 1.40 -37.38
CA PRO A 78 -22.83 2.37 -38.33
C PRO A 78 -24.36 2.29 -38.46
N ALA A 79 -25.00 3.40 -38.82
CA ALA A 79 -26.47 3.47 -38.88
C ALA A 79 -27.07 2.49 -39.90
N GLU A 80 -26.33 2.16 -40.96
CA GLU A 80 -26.69 1.17 -41.97
C GLU A 80 -26.72 -0.28 -41.46
N GLU A 81 -26.09 -0.56 -40.31
CA GLU A 81 -26.09 -1.88 -39.67
C GLU A 81 -27.15 -2.02 -38.57
N LEU A 82 -27.89 -0.95 -38.31
CA LEU A 82 -29.00 -0.94 -37.37
C LEU A 82 -30.33 -1.12 -38.12
N ASP A 83 -31.24 -1.90 -37.54
CA ASP A 83 -32.59 -2.01 -38.05
C ASP A 83 -33.44 -0.76 -37.75
N ALA A 84 -34.70 -0.76 -38.19
CA ALA A 84 -35.61 0.38 -38.03
C ALA A 84 -35.90 0.69 -36.56
N GLU A 85 -35.77 -0.31 -35.69
CA GLU A 85 -35.91 -0.23 -34.25
C GLU A 85 -34.61 0.19 -33.55
N GLY A 86 -33.51 0.34 -34.28
CA GLY A 86 -32.21 0.74 -33.75
C GLY A 86 -31.43 -0.39 -33.10
N CYS A 87 -31.73 -1.65 -33.41
CA CYS A 87 -31.01 -2.82 -32.92
C CYS A 87 -29.90 -3.24 -33.89
N ASP A 88 -28.79 -3.75 -33.35
CA ASP A 88 -27.73 -4.37 -34.15
C ASP A 88 -28.04 -5.85 -34.47
N ARG A 89 -27.11 -6.50 -35.19
CA ARG A 89 -27.23 -7.91 -35.58
C ARG A 89 -27.29 -8.90 -34.41
N GLU A 90 -26.85 -8.48 -33.21
CA GLU A 90 -26.93 -9.30 -31.99
C GLU A 90 -28.25 -9.07 -31.23
N GLY A 91 -29.13 -8.21 -31.75
CA GLY A 91 -30.40 -7.83 -31.11
C GLY A 91 -30.21 -6.83 -29.97
N ARG A 92 -29.05 -6.17 -29.87
CA ARG A 92 -28.79 -5.14 -28.88
C ARG A 92 -29.32 -3.81 -29.39
N HIS A 93 -30.20 -3.19 -28.61
CA HIS A 93 -30.80 -1.91 -28.96
C HIS A 93 -29.86 -0.73 -28.70
N TRP A 94 -29.68 0.16 -29.66
CA TRP A 94 -28.82 1.34 -29.58
C TRP A 94 -29.65 2.62 -29.55
N ARG A 95 -29.97 3.11 -28.33
CA ARG A 95 -30.72 4.36 -28.15
C ARG A 95 -30.08 5.52 -28.91
N GLN A 96 -30.90 6.42 -29.43
CA GLN A 96 -30.42 7.59 -30.17
C GLN A 96 -29.47 8.42 -29.28
N GLY A 97 -28.29 8.76 -29.82
CA GLY A 97 -27.26 9.52 -29.10
C GLY A 97 -26.27 8.67 -28.28
N TRP A 98 -26.46 7.35 -28.17
CA TRP A 98 -25.46 6.48 -27.54
C TRP A 98 -24.32 6.22 -28.52
N ALA A 99 -23.09 6.49 -28.08
CA ALA A 99 -21.88 6.30 -28.90
C ALA A 99 -21.25 4.91 -28.67
N TYR A 100 -21.38 4.36 -27.47
CA TYR A 100 -20.84 3.05 -27.10
C TYR A 100 -21.61 2.48 -25.91
N TYR A 101 -21.46 1.18 -25.69
CA TYR A 101 -21.74 0.50 -24.43
C TYR A 101 -20.42 0.19 -23.73
N CYS A 102 -20.41 0.20 -22.40
CA CYS A 102 -19.31 -0.35 -21.61
C CYS A 102 -19.86 -0.88 -20.29
N ASP A 103 -19.10 -1.80 -19.70
CA ASP A 103 -19.25 -2.18 -18.31
C ASP A 103 -18.32 -1.32 -17.45
N TYR A 104 -18.45 -1.46 -16.14
CA TYR A 104 -17.54 -0.85 -15.18
C TYR A 104 -17.12 -1.88 -14.14
N GLU A 105 -15.83 -1.95 -13.88
CA GLU A 105 -15.25 -2.84 -12.87
C GLU A 105 -14.33 -2.05 -11.94
N LEU A 106 -14.29 -2.43 -10.66
CA LEU A 106 -13.27 -1.94 -9.73
C LEU A 106 -11.95 -2.63 -10.06
N LEU A 107 -11.05 -1.90 -10.72
CA LEU A 107 -9.75 -2.41 -11.11
C LEU A 107 -8.64 -1.87 -10.20
N PRO A 108 -7.60 -2.68 -9.91
CA PRO A 108 -6.46 -2.23 -9.12
C PRO A 108 -5.84 -0.94 -9.66
N LEU A 109 -5.57 0.01 -8.77
CA LEU A 109 -4.96 1.29 -9.12
C LEU A 109 -3.49 1.12 -9.53
N VAL A 110 -2.79 0.23 -8.83
CA VAL A 110 -1.48 -0.30 -9.18
C VAL A 110 -1.71 -1.74 -9.64
N ALA A 111 -1.24 -2.09 -10.84
CA ALA A 111 -1.29 -3.48 -11.27
C ALA A 111 -0.60 -4.36 -10.22
N PRO A 112 -1.21 -5.48 -9.78
CA PRO A 112 -0.49 -6.46 -8.99
C PRO A 112 0.80 -6.81 -9.73
N VAL A 113 1.91 -6.98 -9.03
CA VAL A 113 3.24 -7.32 -9.58
C VAL A 113 3.25 -8.70 -10.30
N GLU A 114 2.08 -9.25 -10.59
CA GLU A 114 1.78 -10.62 -11.01
C GLU A 114 1.17 -10.67 -12.42
N ALA A 115 1.63 -9.82 -13.34
CA ALA A 115 1.28 -9.89 -14.77
C ALA A 115 2.51 -9.87 -15.71
N ALA A 116 3.71 -10.12 -15.17
CA ALA A 116 4.87 -10.53 -15.98
C ALA A 116 5.01 -12.06 -15.86
N ARG A 117 4.98 -12.73 -17.02
CA ARG A 117 4.97 -14.19 -17.25
C ARG A 117 5.90 -15.05 -16.35
N PRO A 118 5.58 -16.37 -16.21
CA PRO A 118 6.18 -17.26 -15.23
C PRO A 118 7.55 -17.75 -15.69
N ASP A 119 8.59 -17.56 -14.86
CA ASP A 119 9.69 -18.52 -14.67
C ASP A 119 10.72 -18.11 -13.58
N ALA A 120 10.50 -17.01 -12.85
CA ALA A 120 11.37 -16.60 -11.73
C ALA A 120 10.64 -16.53 -10.36
N GLY A 121 9.37 -16.95 -10.31
CA GLY A 121 8.49 -16.71 -9.17
C GLY A 121 8.85 -17.51 -7.92
N GLU A 122 9.24 -18.78 -8.02
CA GLU A 122 9.33 -19.63 -6.82
C GLU A 122 10.48 -19.25 -5.87
N ALA A 123 11.59 -18.76 -6.41
CA ALA A 123 12.74 -18.32 -5.63
C ALA A 123 12.49 -16.97 -4.94
N VAL A 124 11.87 -16.03 -5.65
CA VAL A 124 11.56 -14.68 -5.13
C VAL A 124 10.43 -14.76 -4.11
N THR A 125 9.40 -15.56 -4.35
CA THR A 125 8.30 -15.77 -3.39
C THR A 125 8.79 -16.50 -2.14
N ARG A 126 9.73 -17.46 -2.25
CA ARG A 126 10.42 -18.05 -1.07
C ARG A 126 11.29 -17.03 -0.35
N GLN A 127 12.01 -16.16 -1.05
CA GLN A 127 12.84 -15.12 -0.43
C GLN A 127 12.00 -14.09 0.32
N LEU A 128 10.89 -13.63 -0.25
CA LEU A 128 9.98 -12.69 0.40
C LEU A 128 9.20 -13.34 1.54
N ALA A 129 8.74 -14.58 1.38
CA ALA A 129 8.12 -15.34 2.47
C ALA A 129 9.12 -15.62 3.62
N SER A 130 10.38 -15.91 3.30
CA SER A 130 11.47 -16.04 4.27
C SER A 130 11.74 -14.72 5.00
N ALA A 131 11.79 -13.59 4.27
CA ALA A 131 12.00 -12.28 4.87
C ALA A 131 10.83 -11.84 5.77
N ALA A 132 9.59 -12.09 5.35
CA ALA A 132 8.40 -11.82 6.15
C ALA A 132 8.34 -12.71 7.41
N THR A 133 8.68 -13.99 7.27
CA THR A 133 8.77 -14.94 8.41
C THR A 133 9.89 -14.53 9.37
N GLN A 134 11.05 -14.09 8.86
CA GLN A 134 12.16 -13.59 9.68
C GLN A 134 11.78 -12.29 10.41
N ARG A 135 11.04 -11.38 9.76
CA ARG A 135 10.59 -10.12 10.36
C ARG A 135 9.54 -10.35 11.45
N TYR A 136 8.62 -11.28 11.21
CA TYR A 136 7.62 -11.70 12.19
C TYR A 136 8.26 -12.43 13.39
N ALA A 137 9.22 -13.33 13.13
CA ALA A 137 9.99 -14.00 14.18
C ALA A 137 10.80 -13.01 15.02
N LEU A 138 11.41 -11.98 14.39
CA LEU A 138 12.11 -10.91 15.10
C LEU A 138 11.14 -10.11 15.99
N HIS A 139 9.96 -9.77 15.49
CA HIS A 139 8.93 -9.06 16.27
C HIS A 139 8.45 -9.87 17.48
N CYS A 140 8.09 -11.14 17.28
CA CYS A 140 7.67 -12.04 18.38
C CYS A 140 8.78 -12.21 19.42
N TYR A 141 10.04 -12.27 18.98
CA TYR A 141 11.17 -12.41 19.88
C TYR A 141 11.46 -11.12 20.67
N THR A 142 11.33 -9.94 20.05
CA THR A 142 11.50 -8.66 20.77
C THR A 142 10.46 -8.49 21.87
N GLU A 143 9.21 -8.93 21.63
CA GLU A 143 8.15 -8.93 22.64
C GLU A 143 8.47 -9.90 23.80
N ALA A 144 8.90 -11.12 23.48
CA ALA A 144 9.30 -12.10 24.50
C ALA A 144 10.48 -11.61 25.36
N LEU A 145 11.47 -10.95 24.74
CA LEU A 145 12.61 -10.37 25.45
C LEU A 145 12.21 -9.17 26.32
N ALA A 146 11.27 -8.34 25.85
CA ALA A 146 10.71 -7.24 26.64
C ALA A 146 9.93 -7.77 27.84
N GLN A 147 9.22 -8.89 27.70
CA GLN A 147 8.49 -9.53 28.79
C GLN A 147 9.42 -10.19 29.81
N GLN A 148 10.47 -10.88 29.37
CA GLN A 148 11.49 -11.44 30.27
C GLN A 148 12.28 -10.36 31.01
N THR A 149 12.64 -9.26 30.32
CA THR A 149 13.31 -8.11 30.97
C THR A 149 12.42 -7.52 32.06
N ARG A 150 11.11 -7.37 31.80
CA ARG A 150 10.12 -6.92 32.80
C ARG A 150 10.04 -7.89 33.99
N ALA A 151 10.02 -9.19 33.74
CA ALA A 151 9.99 -10.22 34.79
C ALA A 151 11.26 -10.25 35.66
N VAL A 152 12.44 -10.05 35.04
CA VAL A 152 13.75 -9.99 35.72
C VAL A 152 13.86 -8.76 36.62
N ILE A 153 13.39 -7.60 36.14
CA ILE A 153 13.32 -6.37 36.94
C ILE A 153 12.32 -6.55 38.11
N ALA A 154 11.16 -7.16 37.85
CA ALA A 154 10.18 -7.46 38.90
C ALA A 154 10.70 -8.48 39.94
N GLY A 155 11.63 -9.36 39.55
CA GLY A 155 12.28 -10.35 40.42
C GLY A 155 13.47 -9.83 41.24
N GLY A 156 13.76 -8.53 41.20
CA GLY A 156 14.80 -7.91 42.05
C GLY A 156 16.23 -7.99 41.51
N ILE A 157 16.42 -8.36 40.24
CA ILE A 157 17.74 -8.33 39.60
C ILE A 157 18.08 -6.88 39.20
N ASP A 158 19.30 -6.44 39.50
CA ASP A 158 19.74 -5.07 39.22
C ASP A 158 19.76 -4.77 37.71
N VAL A 159 19.47 -3.52 37.36
CA VAL A 159 19.33 -3.03 35.98
C VAL A 159 20.62 -3.20 35.18
N ASN A 160 21.79 -3.15 35.80
CA ASN A 160 23.06 -3.34 35.11
C ASN A 160 23.30 -4.81 34.74
N THR A 161 22.90 -5.75 35.59
CA THR A 161 22.90 -7.18 35.28
C THR A 161 21.94 -7.50 34.14
N ALA A 162 20.73 -6.91 34.15
CA ALA A 162 19.77 -7.05 33.06
C ALA A 162 20.30 -6.49 31.71
N ARG A 163 20.99 -5.33 31.73
CA ARG A 163 21.62 -4.77 30.52
C ARG A 163 22.75 -5.63 29.97
N ARG A 164 23.60 -6.21 30.84
CA ARG A 164 24.70 -7.08 30.41
C ARG A 164 24.18 -8.36 29.76
N LEU A 165 23.13 -8.95 30.33
CA LEU A 165 22.45 -10.08 29.72
C LEU A 165 21.84 -9.69 28.37
N ARG A 166 21.13 -8.55 28.27
CA ARG A 166 20.62 -8.07 26.97
C ARG A 166 21.73 -7.96 25.91
N GLY A 167 22.86 -7.30 26.22
CA GLY A 167 23.95 -7.11 25.25
C GLY A 167 24.63 -8.41 24.81
N ALA A 168 24.82 -9.37 25.73
CA ALA A 168 25.35 -10.69 25.39
C ALA A 168 24.40 -11.48 24.46
N TRP A 169 23.09 -11.34 24.66
CA TRP A 169 22.08 -12.04 23.88
C TRP A 169 21.85 -11.39 22.50
N GLU A 170 21.89 -10.06 22.41
CA GLU A 170 21.86 -9.32 21.13
C GLU A 170 23.07 -9.69 20.25
N THR A 171 24.25 -9.81 20.85
CA THR A 171 25.48 -10.22 20.13
C THR A 171 25.37 -11.65 19.60
N ALA A 172 24.87 -12.60 20.42
CA ALA A 172 24.66 -13.98 20.00
C ALA A 172 23.58 -14.12 18.91
N LEU A 173 22.56 -13.25 18.93
CA LEU A 173 21.51 -13.19 17.92
C LEU A 173 22.04 -12.66 16.59
N LEU A 174 22.80 -11.55 16.61
CA LEU A 174 23.42 -10.99 15.41
C LEU A 174 24.38 -12.00 14.75
N GLN A 175 25.14 -12.76 15.55
CA GLN A 175 25.99 -13.84 15.02
C GLN A 175 25.18 -14.98 14.38
N ARG A 176 24.04 -15.37 14.96
CA ARG A 176 23.16 -16.40 14.38
C ARG A 176 22.45 -15.93 13.11
N LEU A 177 22.13 -14.65 13.00
CA LEU A 177 21.50 -14.05 11.82
C LEU A 177 22.50 -13.73 10.69
N GLN A 178 23.80 -13.63 10.98
CA GLN A 178 24.84 -13.45 9.95
C GLN A 178 25.14 -14.71 9.13
N ALA A 179 24.97 -15.91 9.70
CA ALA A 179 25.21 -17.17 8.97
C ALA A 179 24.31 -17.36 7.71
N PRO A 180 23.02 -17.02 7.73
CA PRO A 180 22.18 -17.05 6.51
C PRO A 180 22.51 -15.95 5.47
N LEU A 181 23.01 -14.78 5.87
CA LEU A 181 23.27 -13.65 4.96
C LEU A 181 24.51 -13.89 4.07
N ALA A 182 25.57 -14.50 4.62
CA ALA A 182 26.79 -14.82 3.86
C ALA A 182 26.58 -15.92 2.79
N SER A 183 25.52 -16.73 2.90
CA SER A 183 25.14 -17.72 1.89
C SER A 183 24.39 -17.12 0.70
N LEU A 184 23.78 -15.93 0.86
CA LEU A 184 23.04 -15.24 -0.19
C LEU A 184 23.96 -14.46 -1.16
N GLU A 185 25.09 -13.93 -0.68
CA GLU A 185 26.06 -13.22 -1.53
C GLU A 185 26.80 -14.12 -2.53
N LYS A 186 26.83 -15.44 -2.30
CA LYS A 186 27.49 -16.41 -3.19
C LYS A 186 26.67 -16.83 -4.42
N VAL A 187 25.42 -16.37 -4.55
CA VAL A 187 24.49 -16.76 -5.63
C VAL A 187 24.11 -15.56 -6.52
N ALA A 188 24.94 -14.51 -6.57
CA ALA A 188 24.83 -13.52 -7.63
C ALA A 188 25.27 -14.16 -8.97
N PRO A 189 24.45 -14.14 -10.04
CA PRO A 189 24.93 -14.60 -11.34
C PRO A 189 25.98 -13.62 -11.85
N ALA A 190 27.17 -14.13 -12.14
CA ALA A 190 28.18 -13.44 -12.91
C ALA A 190 27.61 -13.15 -14.30
N GLY A 191 27.03 -11.97 -14.48
CA GLY A 191 26.68 -11.43 -15.79
C GLY A 191 27.94 -11.03 -16.52
N GLU A 192 28.57 -11.98 -17.22
CA GLU A 192 29.51 -11.67 -18.29
C GLU A 192 28.73 -10.96 -19.41
N VAL A 193 29.09 -9.71 -19.66
CA VAL A 193 28.71 -8.98 -20.87
C VAL A 193 29.69 -9.42 -21.97
N PRO A 194 29.25 -10.13 -23.04
CA PRO A 194 30.11 -10.32 -24.18
C PRO A 194 30.15 -9.03 -25.02
N ALA A 195 31.35 -8.74 -25.53
CA ALA A 195 31.75 -7.53 -26.24
C ALA A 195 31.00 -7.28 -27.56
#